data_AF-A0A3R7A5E4-F1
#
_entry.id   AF-A0A3R7A5E4-F1
#
_cell.length_a   1.000
_cell.length_b   1.000
_cell.length_c   1.000
_cell.angle_alpha   90.00
_cell.angle_beta   90.00
_cell.angle_gamma   90.00
#
_symmetry.space_group_name_H-M   'P 1'
#
loop_
_entity.id
_entity.type
_entity.pdbx_description
1 polymer ?
#
loop_
_entity_poly.entity_id
_entity_poly.type
_entity_poly.pdbx_seq_one_letter_code
_entity_poly.pdbx_strand_id
1 'polypeptide(L)'
;MYDSYGDYIEGKSNYTYLSTGDQTVQLDFDGIAIRQNEINGTYNLRYLYLYDDDWNQLDYIYDAYTTSYYNYTEFEEPRPDAYEPDDDYSLANYISVDGTKQTHNVHIPGDHDWLKFNATSDESYTIETSDLGDESDTYLYLYATDGTTEIDHDDDGGTGLASKIVWDCSISGTYYVMIRHCSSSAFGLETKYNISVTVNEAPTITFVPPTPANNSEVTVDYVFVKVTLNENGNTAILNWNGVNETMFGAEMNFYLNKTGLSNGNYTFKVYASDTSNNWNVSETRTVRVTLPDDTVTRDLPDSASAGATVTVNLTVDVESGATFYAIDETVPTGWTVTSATSGGDYTAEAGHVKWVVTSGAADTVYSYTVLVPADASGTYTFDGIYMFEGMTAEATILGDVNVTVAVPVLTTIIVDPAVLSIDVGGTQIFTTTTLDQYGDAISTTVTWDSSNTAVGTIDANTGVFTAVAAGTTTVIATSGSVNGTAAVAVSEANMTVSATPETINVSEATDITINVTDASTGAAIDDASVTLEFGRSVIASGTTVGGEYTAAGVNVTETGTINVSVTASGYNAGSATVTVGEETLIDHYDADNSGDISKDEAITAIADYFDDKITKDEALEVITAYFG
;
A
#
# COMPACT_ATOMS: atom_id res chain seq x y z
N MET A 1 -79.90 -53.17 35.25
CA MET A 1 -79.94 -54.44 34.51
C MET A 1 -78.65 -55.19 34.79
N TYR A 2 -78.78 -56.49 35.01
CA TYR A 2 -77.70 -57.40 35.34
C TYR A 2 -77.74 -58.58 34.37
N ASP A 3 -76.59 -59.20 34.12
CA ASP A 3 -76.53 -60.40 33.30
C ASP A 3 -77.05 -61.65 34.04
N SER A 4 -76.89 -62.82 33.43
CA SER A 4 -77.31 -64.10 34.01
C SER A 4 -76.41 -64.60 35.15
N TYR A 5 -75.19 -64.06 35.28
CA TYR A 5 -74.24 -64.35 36.36
C TYR A 5 -74.42 -63.40 37.55
N GLY A 6 -75.17 -62.31 37.36
CA GLY A 6 -75.44 -61.30 38.35
C GLY A 6 -74.49 -60.10 38.30
N ASP A 7 -73.71 -59.97 37.23
CA ASP A 7 -72.86 -58.81 37.00
C ASP A 7 -73.69 -57.63 36.47
N TYR A 8 -73.37 -56.44 36.95
CA TYR A 8 -74.08 -55.22 36.55
C TYR A 8 -73.72 -54.84 35.11
N ILE A 9 -74.73 -54.52 34.30
CA ILE A 9 -74.55 -54.02 32.94
C ILE A 9 -74.78 -52.51 32.93
N GLU A 10 -76.02 -52.08 33.22
CA GLU A 10 -76.41 -50.68 33.11
C GLU A 10 -77.64 -50.35 33.98
N GLY A 11 -77.81 -49.09 34.36
CA GLY A 11 -78.97 -48.56 35.08
C GLY A 11 -79.66 -47.49 34.23
N LYS A 12 -81.00 -47.49 34.24
CA LYS A 12 -81.80 -46.52 33.49
C LYS A 12 -82.95 -46.00 34.35
N SER A 13 -83.32 -44.74 34.10
CA SER A 13 -84.42 -44.05 34.78
C SER A 13 -85.29 -43.33 33.76
N ASN A 14 -86.59 -43.22 34.03
CA ASN A 14 -87.54 -42.45 33.22
C ASN A 14 -88.45 -41.61 34.14
N TYR A 15 -88.67 -40.34 33.79
CA TYR A 15 -89.59 -39.44 34.48
C TYR A 15 -90.82 -39.21 33.62
N THR A 16 -91.99 -39.57 34.16
CA THR A 16 -93.26 -39.35 33.45
C THR A 16 -94.39 -39.00 34.42
N TYR A 17 -95.33 -38.20 33.94
CA TYR A 17 -96.54 -37.87 34.70
C TYR A 17 -97.53 -39.03 34.62
N LEU A 18 -97.81 -39.67 35.75
CA LEU A 18 -98.76 -40.77 35.84
C LEU A 18 -100.17 -40.25 36.13
N SER A 19 -101.14 -40.72 35.33
CA SER A 19 -102.57 -40.48 35.58
C SER A 19 -103.22 -41.65 36.32
N THR A 20 -104.43 -41.47 36.86
CA THR A 20 -105.16 -42.54 37.57
C THR A 20 -105.50 -43.70 36.62
N GLY A 21 -105.09 -44.92 36.98
CA GLY A 21 -105.35 -46.15 36.21
C GLY A 21 -104.04 -46.86 35.83
N ASP A 22 -104.14 -47.92 35.04
CA ASP A 22 -102.95 -48.65 34.56
C ASP A 22 -102.14 -47.76 33.62
N GLN A 23 -100.84 -47.59 33.91
CA GLN A 23 -99.90 -46.81 33.11
C GLN A 23 -98.76 -47.71 32.65
N THR A 24 -98.18 -47.41 31.49
CA THR A 24 -96.97 -48.05 30.99
C THR A 24 -95.81 -47.07 31.07
N VAL A 25 -94.72 -47.48 31.72
CA VAL A 25 -93.46 -46.73 31.78
C VAL A 25 -92.40 -47.54 31.05
N GLN A 26 -91.71 -46.90 30.10
CA GLN A 26 -90.67 -47.55 29.32
C GLN A 26 -89.30 -47.26 29.93
N LEU A 27 -88.50 -48.31 30.14
CA LEU A 27 -87.07 -48.19 30.41
C LEU A 27 -86.34 -48.65 29.15
N ASP A 28 -85.55 -47.74 28.58
CA ASP A 28 -84.79 -47.99 27.37
C ASP A 28 -83.34 -48.26 27.76
N PHE A 29 -82.92 -49.52 27.66
CA PHE A 29 -81.56 -49.95 27.99
C PHE A 29 -80.69 -49.91 26.75
N ASP A 30 -79.44 -49.49 26.92
CA ASP A 30 -78.52 -49.36 25.80
C ASP A 30 -78.18 -50.74 25.24
N GLY A 31 -78.60 -51.00 24.00
CA GLY A 31 -78.30 -52.24 23.29
C GLY A 31 -76.81 -52.50 23.16
N ILE A 32 -76.00 -51.46 23.01
CA ILE A 32 -74.55 -51.60 22.87
C ILE A 32 -73.93 -52.03 24.20
N ALA A 33 -74.34 -51.45 25.32
CA ALA A 33 -73.88 -51.86 26.65
C ALA A 33 -74.23 -53.33 26.96
N ILE A 34 -75.41 -53.80 26.53
CA ILE A 34 -75.81 -55.21 26.66
C ILE A 34 -74.95 -56.11 25.78
N ARG A 35 -74.71 -55.70 24.54
CA ARG A 35 -73.88 -56.44 23.60
C ARG A 35 -72.46 -56.62 24.11
N GLN A 36 -71.84 -55.56 24.61
CA GLN A 36 -70.45 -55.59 25.12
C GLN A 36 -70.25 -56.47 26.34
N ASN A 37 -71.32 -56.81 27.06
CA ASN A 37 -71.22 -57.77 28.16
C ASN A 37 -70.88 -59.19 27.65
N GLU A 38 -71.04 -59.48 26.35
CA GLU A 38 -70.68 -60.75 25.68
C GLU A 38 -71.33 -62.02 26.27
N ILE A 39 -72.32 -61.85 27.15
CA ILE A 39 -73.04 -62.95 27.77
C ILE A 39 -74.34 -63.20 27.01
N ASN A 40 -74.45 -64.39 26.44
CA ASN A 40 -75.74 -64.90 25.98
C ASN A 40 -76.54 -65.41 27.19
N GLY A 41 -77.81 -65.03 27.29
CA GLY A 41 -78.63 -65.44 28.42
C GLY A 41 -79.86 -64.57 28.64
N THR A 42 -80.43 -64.72 29.82
CA THR A 42 -81.47 -63.83 30.32
C THR A 42 -80.84 -62.64 31.03
N TYR A 43 -81.40 -61.44 30.85
CA TYR A 43 -81.02 -60.25 31.60
C TYR A 43 -82.02 -59.96 32.71
N ASN A 44 -81.50 -59.54 33.86
CA ASN A 44 -82.28 -59.34 35.07
C ASN A 44 -82.42 -57.84 35.34
N LEU A 45 -83.64 -57.32 35.27
CA LEU A 45 -83.98 -56.01 35.81
C LEU A 45 -84.07 -56.13 37.32
N ARG A 46 -83.01 -55.69 38.00
CA ARG A 46 -82.96 -55.59 39.45
C ARG A 46 -82.97 -54.15 39.93
N TYR A 47 -83.39 -53.96 41.17
CA TYR A 47 -83.43 -52.68 41.87
C TYR A 47 -84.30 -51.63 41.15
N LEU A 48 -85.54 -51.98 40.84
CA LEU A 48 -86.49 -51.03 40.23
C LEU A 48 -87.15 -50.21 41.34
N TYR A 49 -86.90 -48.90 41.33
CA TYR A 49 -87.47 -47.94 42.28
C TYR A 49 -88.51 -47.06 41.58
N LEU A 50 -89.56 -46.69 42.31
CA LEU A 50 -90.51 -45.65 41.92
C LEU A 50 -90.45 -44.52 42.94
N TYR A 51 -90.25 -43.30 42.48
CA TYR A 51 -90.19 -42.09 43.30
C TYR A 51 -91.29 -41.10 42.89
N ASP A 52 -91.72 -40.25 43.82
CA ASP A 52 -92.48 -39.03 43.49
C ASP A 52 -91.55 -37.88 43.08
N ASP A 53 -92.13 -36.73 42.68
CA ASP A 53 -91.41 -35.54 42.22
C ASP A 53 -90.53 -34.90 43.30
N ASP A 54 -90.85 -35.14 44.58
CA ASP A 54 -90.07 -34.70 45.74
C ASP A 54 -88.98 -35.72 46.12
N TRP A 55 -88.70 -36.71 45.26
CA TRP A 55 -87.75 -37.80 45.46
C TRP A 55 -88.05 -38.73 46.64
N ASN A 56 -89.29 -38.77 47.11
CA ASN A 56 -89.70 -39.77 48.10
C ASN A 56 -89.96 -41.11 47.39
N GLN A 57 -89.36 -42.18 47.91
CA GLN A 57 -89.57 -43.51 47.36
C GLN A 57 -91.01 -43.97 47.64
N LEU A 58 -91.77 -44.21 46.57
CA LEU A 58 -93.12 -44.72 46.62
C LEU A 58 -93.17 -46.25 46.59
N ASP A 59 -92.32 -46.88 45.77
CA ASP A 59 -92.28 -48.33 45.61
C ASP A 59 -90.87 -48.82 45.25
N TYR A 60 -90.62 -50.11 45.48
CA TYR A 60 -89.36 -50.76 45.18
C TYR A 60 -89.51 -52.27 45.00
N ILE A 61 -88.88 -52.81 43.96
CA ILE A 61 -88.77 -54.25 43.73
C ILE A 61 -87.33 -54.64 43.41
N TYR A 62 -86.82 -55.65 44.14
CA TYR A 62 -85.43 -56.10 44.00
C TYR A 62 -85.22 -56.91 42.71
N ASP A 63 -86.00 -57.95 42.45
CA ASP A 63 -85.99 -58.72 41.19
C ASP A 63 -87.28 -58.39 40.43
N ALA A 64 -87.24 -57.33 39.61
CA ALA A 64 -88.42 -56.79 38.95
C ALA A 64 -88.89 -57.67 37.80
N TYR A 65 -87.92 -58.09 36.96
CA TYR A 65 -88.20 -58.83 35.75
C TYR A 65 -86.95 -59.56 35.25
N THR A 66 -87.11 -60.77 34.74
CA THR A 66 -86.08 -61.49 34.00
C THR A 66 -86.55 -61.62 32.56
N THR A 67 -85.73 -61.18 31.61
CA THR A 67 -86.06 -61.24 30.18
C THR A 67 -86.13 -62.69 29.69
N SER A 68 -86.65 -62.89 28.49
CA SER A 68 -86.35 -64.08 27.69
C SER A 68 -84.85 -64.18 27.39
N TYR A 69 -84.42 -65.36 26.93
CA TYR A 69 -83.04 -65.56 26.46
C TYR A 69 -82.78 -64.71 25.21
N TYR A 70 -81.62 -64.05 25.18
CA TYR A 70 -81.07 -63.38 24.00
C TYR A 70 -79.60 -63.77 23.82
N ASN A 71 -79.13 -63.78 22.58
CA ASN A 71 -77.71 -63.72 22.31
C ASN A 71 -77.26 -62.25 22.35
N TYR A 72 -76.10 -61.96 22.94
CA TYR A 72 -75.62 -60.58 23.07
C TYR A 72 -75.46 -59.91 21.70
N THR A 73 -75.17 -60.69 20.64
CA THR A 73 -75.06 -60.22 19.25
C THR A 73 -76.39 -59.80 18.62
N GLU A 74 -77.53 -60.06 19.27
CA GLU A 74 -78.84 -59.58 18.81
C GLU A 74 -79.10 -58.11 19.18
N PHE A 75 -78.24 -57.52 20.03
CA PHE A 75 -78.31 -56.12 20.41
C PHE A 75 -77.40 -55.25 19.54
N GLU A 76 -77.62 -53.93 19.61
CA GLU A 76 -77.00 -52.93 18.74
C GLU A 76 -75.47 -53.01 18.75
N GLU A 77 -74.89 -52.90 17.56
CA GLU A 77 -73.46 -52.95 17.29
C GLU A 77 -72.89 -51.53 17.39
N PRO A 78 -71.74 -51.29 18.06
CA PRO A 78 -71.05 -50.01 17.95
C PRO A 78 -70.81 -49.72 16.48
N ARG A 79 -71.13 -48.51 16.04
CA ARG A 79 -71.05 -48.14 14.63
C ARG A 79 -69.62 -47.71 14.29
N PRO A 80 -68.92 -48.42 13.39
CA PRO A 80 -67.62 -47.98 12.90
C PRO A 80 -67.81 -46.76 12.00
N ASP A 81 -66.77 -45.93 11.92
CA ASP A 81 -66.68 -44.93 10.85
C ASP A 81 -66.20 -45.56 9.52
N ALA A 82 -65.69 -44.73 8.62
CA ALA A 82 -65.30 -45.12 7.28
C ALA A 82 -63.85 -45.65 7.18
N TYR A 83 -63.04 -45.53 8.23
CA TYR A 83 -61.60 -45.80 8.25
C TYR A 83 -61.24 -47.09 9.01
N GLU A 84 -62.15 -47.57 9.83
CA GLU A 84 -62.08 -48.87 10.51
C GLU A 84 -61.86 -50.08 9.56
N PRO A 85 -60.97 -51.05 9.89
CA PRO A 85 -60.16 -51.13 11.11
C PRO A 85 -58.86 -50.33 11.03
N ASP A 86 -58.58 -49.51 12.04
CA ASP A 86 -57.34 -48.73 12.17
C ASP A 86 -56.74 -48.72 13.60
N ASP A 87 -57.10 -49.70 14.44
CA ASP A 87 -56.55 -49.96 15.78
C ASP A 87 -55.01 -50.16 15.89
N ASP A 88 -54.30 -50.29 14.77
CA ASP A 88 -52.88 -50.59 14.70
C ASP A 88 -52.18 -49.78 13.60
N TYR A 89 -50.97 -49.30 13.89
CA TYR A 89 -50.20 -48.47 12.95
C TYR A 89 -49.97 -49.12 11.57
N SER A 90 -49.96 -50.46 11.50
CA SER A 90 -49.82 -51.19 10.23
C SER A 90 -51.08 -51.16 9.36
N LEU A 91 -52.23 -50.88 9.98
CA LEU A 91 -53.54 -50.71 9.33
C LEU A 91 -53.84 -49.25 8.96
N ALA A 92 -53.05 -48.31 9.50
CA ALA A 92 -53.27 -46.88 9.37
C ALA A 92 -53.55 -46.39 7.93
N ASN A 93 -54.62 -45.59 7.78
CA ASN A 93 -55.00 -44.97 6.51
C ASN A 93 -54.26 -43.66 6.26
N TYR A 94 -54.11 -43.29 4.98
CA TYR A 94 -53.46 -42.02 4.62
C TYR A 94 -54.37 -40.81 4.88
N ILE A 95 -53.81 -39.75 5.44
CA ILE A 95 -54.40 -38.41 5.48
C ILE A 95 -53.61 -37.41 4.64
N SER A 96 -54.31 -36.50 3.96
CA SER A 96 -53.69 -35.41 3.18
C SER A 96 -53.14 -34.35 4.12
N VAL A 97 -52.06 -33.68 3.71
CA VAL A 97 -51.42 -32.59 4.48
C VAL A 97 -51.93 -31.20 4.07
N ASP A 98 -53.03 -31.13 3.32
CA ASP A 98 -53.64 -29.88 2.83
C ASP A 98 -54.71 -29.30 3.79
N GLY A 99 -54.83 -29.86 4.99
CA GLY A 99 -55.84 -29.48 5.98
C GLY A 99 -57.22 -30.09 5.74
N THR A 100 -57.39 -30.98 4.75
CA THR A 100 -58.64 -31.72 4.56
C THR A 100 -58.94 -32.59 5.78
N LYS A 101 -60.13 -32.40 6.35
CA LYS A 101 -60.58 -33.11 7.55
C LYS A 101 -61.06 -34.53 7.22
N GLN A 102 -60.67 -35.49 8.05
CA GLN A 102 -61.28 -36.81 8.14
C GLN A 102 -62.10 -36.90 9.42
N THR A 103 -63.34 -37.38 9.34
CA THR A 103 -64.21 -37.59 10.50
C THR A 103 -64.06 -39.02 10.98
N HIS A 104 -63.76 -39.16 12.27
CA HIS A 104 -63.57 -40.42 12.99
C HIS A 104 -64.46 -40.47 14.23
N ASN A 105 -64.62 -41.66 14.81
CA ASN A 105 -65.18 -41.83 16.15
C ASN A 105 -64.50 -42.99 16.86
N VAL A 106 -64.46 -42.92 18.19
CA VAL A 106 -63.98 -44.05 19.00
C VAL A 106 -64.98 -45.20 18.85
N HIS A 107 -64.69 -46.22 18.06
CA HIS A 107 -65.61 -47.29 17.67
C HIS A 107 -65.94 -48.19 18.85
N ILE A 108 -64.93 -48.60 19.61
CA ILE A 108 -65.05 -49.53 20.74
C ILE A 108 -64.25 -49.04 21.97
N PRO A 109 -64.53 -49.55 23.19
CA PRO A 109 -63.73 -49.21 24.36
C PRO A 109 -62.24 -49.52 24.16
N GLY A 110 -61.38 -48.52 24.34
CA GLY A 110 -59.93 -48.64 24.21
C GLY A 110 -59.43 -48.58 22.76
N ASP A 111 -60.29 -48.20 21.84
CA ASP A 111 -59.97 -47.95 20.44
C ASP A 111 -58.90 -46.86 20.26
N HIS A 112 -58.05 -47.08 19.27
CA HIS A 112 -56.93 -46.24 18.89
C HIS A 112 -56.96 -46.03 17.38
N ASP A 113 -57.35 -44.85 16.94
CA ASP A 113 -57.41 -44.52 15.53
C ASP A 113 -56.00 -44.18 15.02
N TRP A 114 -55.41 -45.05 14.19
CA TRP A 114 -54.12 -44.79 13.57
C TRP A 114 -54.24 -44.23 12.15
N LEU A 115 -53.54 -43.12 11.89
CA LEU A 115 -53.41 -42.51 10.58
C LEU A 115 -51.94 -42.38 10.19
N LYS A 116 -51.67 -42.17 8.89
CA LYS A 116 -50.34 -41.84 8.40
C LYS A 116 -50.34 -40.76 7.34
N PHE A 117 -49.27 -39.99 7.25
CA PHE A 117 -49.11 -38.93 6.26
C PHE A 117 -47.67 -38.86 5.77
N ASN A 118 -47.47 -38.29 4.59
CA ASN A 118 -46.12 -38.04 4.07
C ASN A 118 -45.68 -36.64 4.48
N ALA A 119 -44.52 -36.55 5.12
CA ALA A 119 -43.88 -35.30 5.47
C ALA A 119 -42.61 -35.09 4.64
N THR A 120 -42.31 -33.84 4.31
CA THR A 120 -41.08 -33.40 3.65
C THR A 120 -40.16 -32.76 4.68
N SER A 121 -38.86 -33.02 4.58
CA SER A 121 -37.84 -32.36 5.43
C SER A 121 -37.88 -30.84 5.27
N ASP A 122 -37.61 -30.14 6.37
CA ASP A 122 -37.58 -28.68 6.49
C ASP A 122 -38.95 -27.99 6.32
N GLU A 123 -40.05 -28.77 6.32
CA GLU A 123 -41.41 -28.25 6.44
C GLU A 123 -41.94 -28.43 7.88
N SER A 124 -42.81 -27.52 8.30
CA SER A 124 -43.52 -27.60 9.57
C SER A 124 -44.95 -28.09 9.33
N TYR A 125 -45.51 -28.85 10.26
CA TYR A 125 -46.85 -29.44 10.13
C TYR A 125 -47.66 -29.15 11.39
N THR A 126 -48.93 -28.79 11.19
CA THR A 126 -49.94 -28.73 12.25
C THR A 126 -50.84 -29.95 12.15
N ILE A 127 -50.93 -30.74 13.22
CA ILE A 127 -51.79 -31.90 13.36
C ILE A 127 -52.78 -31.59 14.47
N GLU A 128 -54.08 -31.59 14.18
CA GLU A 128 -55.07 -31.22 15.18
C GLU A 128 -56.39 -31.97 15.03
N THR A 129 -57.01 -32.27 16.17
CA THR A 129 -58.40 -32.69 16.24
C THR A 129 -59.31 -31.46 16.35
N SER A 130 -60.55 -31.57 15.89
CA SER A 130 -61.52 -30.47 15.86
C SER A 130 -62.95 -30.99 15.75
N ASP A 131 -63.95 -30.11 15.87
CA ASP A 131 -65.37 -30.43 15.74
C ASP A 131 -65.82 -31.63 16.62
N LEU A 132 -65.32 -31.65 17.86
CA LEU A 132 -65.54 -32.72 18.83
C LEU A 132 -67.04 -32.91 19.12
N GLY A 133 -67.46 -34.17 19.23
CA GLY A 133 -68.76 -34.55 19.76
C GLY A 133 -68.87 -34.26 21.26
N ASP A 134 -70.11 -34.30 21.78
CA ASP A 134 -70.41 -33.89 23.15
C ASP A 134 -69.72 -34.76 24.22
N GLU A 135 -69.32 -35.98 23.86
CA GLU A 135 -68.61 -36.92 24.74
C GLU A 135 -67.16 -37.15 24.31
N SER A 136 -66.63 -36.34 23.38
CA SER A 136 -65.27 -36.50 22.85
C SER A 136 -64.26 -35.64 23.59
N ASP A 137 -63.17 -36.28 23.99
CA ASP A 137 -61.98 -35.71 24.62
C ASP A 137 -60.76 -36.46 24.06
N THR A 138 -60.00 -35.82 23.17
CA THR A 138 -59.00 -36.50 22.33
C THR A 138 -57.60 -36.36 22.91
N TYR A 139 -56.81 -37.42 22.81
CA TYR A 139 -55.38 -37.45 23.07
C TYR A 139 -54.65 -37.88 21.79
N LEU A 140 -53.82 -36.99 21.27
CA LEU A 140 -53.08 -37.12 20.01
C LEU A 140 -51.61 -37.47 20.25
N TYR A 141 -51.09 -38.41 19.47
CA TYR A 141 -49.68 -38.83 19.48
C TYR A 141 -49.12 -38.81 18.06
N LEU A 142 -47.90 -38.30 17.92
CA LEU A 142 -47.11 -38.34 16.69
C LEU A 142 -45.98 -39.37 16.83
N TYR A 143 -45.84 -40.25 15.83
CA TYR A 143 -44.84 -41.30 15.76
C TYR A 143 -43.95 -41.17 14.53
N ALA A 144 -42.70 -41.61 14.67
CA ALA A 144 -41.69 -41.62 13.63
C ALA A 144 -41.99 -42.62 12.51
N THR A 145 -41.09 -42.67 11.52
CA THR A 145 -41.29 -43.45 10.28
C THR A 145 -41.32 -44.97 10.45
N ASP A 146 -40.96 -45.48 11.63
CA ASP A 146 -41.10 -46.89 12.00
C ASP A 146 -42.51 -47.23 12.56
N GLY A 147 -43.35 -46.23 12.81
CA GLY A 147 -44.70 -46.35 13.37
C GLY A 147 -44.76 -46.72 14.85
N THR A 148 -43.63 -46.74 15.56
CA THR A 148 -43.55 -47.20 16.97
C THR A 148 -42.78 -46.27 17.88
N THR A 149 -41.86 -45.46 17.34
CA THR A 149 -41.10 -44.47 18.10
C THR A 149 -41.91 -43.18 18.22
N GLU A 150 -42.39 -42.87 19.43
CA GLU A 150 -43.10 -41.61 19.72
C GLU A 150 -42.17 -40.41 19.56
N ILE A 151 -42.68 -39.36 18.91
CA ILE A 151 -42.01 -38.07 18.71
C ILE A 151 -42.58 -37.02 19.66
N ASP A 152 -43.91 -36.91 19.70
CA ASP A 152 -44.61 -35.89 20.47
C ASP A 152 -46.05 -36.32 20.78
N HIS A 153 -46.71 -35.69 21.75
CA HIS A 153 -48.10 -35.94 22.06
C HIS A 153 -48.77 -34.74 22.75
N ASP A 154 -50.10 -34.65 22.64
CA ASP A 154 -50.90 -33.57 23.23
C ASP A 154 -52.33 -34.03 23.56
N ASP A 155 -52.95 -33.47 24.59
CA ASP A 155 -54.27 -33.89 25.13
C ASP A 155 -55.30 -32.75 25.22
N ASP A 156 -54.93 -31.49 24.93
CA ASP A 156 -55.84 -30.33 25.11
C ASP A 156 -55.29 -29.02 24.49
N GLY A 157 -54.28 -29.11 23.61
CA GLY A 157 -53.60 -27.96 23.00
C GLY A 157 -54.40 -27.27 21.89
N GLY A 158 -55.52 -27.86 21.47
CA GLY A 158 -56.45 -27.35 20.48
C GLY A 158 -57.58 -26.50 21.08
N THR A 159 -58.71 -26.43 20.37
CA THR A 159 -59.90 -25.68 20.86
C THR A 159 -60.82 -26.60 21.66
N GLY A 160 -61.09 -26.26 22.93
CA GLY A 160 -61.93 -27.10 23.79
C GLY A 160 -61.12 -28.27 24.35
N LEU A 161 -61.65 -29.50 24.19
CA LEU A 161 -60.97 -30.75 24.59
C LEU A 161 -60.19 -31.42 23.43
N ALA A 162 -59.78 -30.59 22.48
CA ALA A 162 -59.14 -31.05 21.25
C ALA A 162 -57.62 -30.99 21.41
N SER A 163 -56.90 -31.91 20.80
CA SER A 163 -55.45 -31.93 20.81
C SER A 163 -54.86 -31.24 19.58
N LYS A 164 -53.63 -30.72 19.74
CA LYS A 164 -52.88 -30.07 18.67
C LYS A 164 -51.37 -30.25 18.86
N ILE A 165 -50.71 -30.73 17.81
CA ILE A 165 -49.26 -30.81 17.69
C ILE A 165 -48.79 -29.90 16.55
N VAL A 166 -47.74 -29.11 16.80
CA VAL A 166 -47.01 -28.36 15.77
C VAL A 166 -45.59 -28.90 15.72
N TRP A 167 -45.19 -29.45 14.58
CA TRP A 167 -43.96 -30.24 14.47
C TRP A 167 -43.15 -29.90 13.22
N ASP A 168 -41.85 -29.70 13.41
CA ASP A 168 -40.89 -29.46 12.32
C ASP A 168 -40.28 -30.79 11.86
N CYS A 169 -40.48 -31.10 10.58
CA CYS A 169 -39.98 -32.32 9.97
C CYS A 169 -38.50 -32.21 9.64
N SER A 170 -37.66 -33.02 10.28
CA SER A 170 -36.22 -33.06 10.00
C SER A 170 -35.83 -34.02 8.87
N ILE A 171 -36.67 -35.00 8.54
CA ILE A 171 -36.37 -36.05 7.55
C ILE A 171 -37.64 -36.41 6.78
N SER A 172 -37.61 -36.33 5.46
CA SER A 172 -38.76 -36.74 4.63
C SER A 172 -39.12 -38.21 4.84
N GLY A 173 -40.40 -38.52 4.99
CA GLY A 173 -40.87 -39.89 5.21
C GLY A 173 -42.36 -39.98 5.47
N THR A 174 -42.84 -41.21 5.69
CA THR A 174 -44.22 -41.45 6.14
C THR A 174 -44.23 -41.50 7.67
N TYR A 175 -44.96 -40.60 8.30
CA TYR A 175 -45.13 -40.51 9.75
C TYR A 175 -46.51 -40.98 10.16
N TYR A 176 -46.67 -41.37 11.42
CA TYR A 176 -47.90 -41.96 11.94
C TYR A 176 -48.49 -41.10 13.06
N VAL A 177 -49.80 -41.06 13.13
CA VAL A 177 -50.56 -40.35 14.15
C VAL A 177 -51.48 -41.37 14.80
N MET A 178 -51.54 -41.37 16.14
CA MET A 178 -52.53 -42.16 16.87
C MET A 178 -53.40 -41.20 17.67
N ILE A 179 -54.71 -41.37 17.58
CA ILE A 179 -55.67 -40.67 18.39
C ILE A 179 -56.35 -41.70 19.27
N ARG A 180 -56.57 -41.33 20.52
CA ARG A 180 -57.43 -42.08 21.43
C ARG A 180 -58.27 -41.13 22.25
N HIS A 181 -59.30 -41.67 22.88
CA HIS A 181 -60.04 -40.93 23.89
C HIS A 181 -59.24 -40.79 25.19
N CYS A 182 -59.44 -39.69 25.94
CA CYS A 182 -58.83 -39.50 27.27
C CYS A 182 -59.27 -40.62 28.24
N SER A 183 -60.53 -41.04 28.13
CA SER A 183 -61.16 -42.15 28.85
C SER A 183 -61.21 -43.40 27.99
N SER A 184 -60.55 -44.47 28.44
CA SER A 184 -60.49 -45.76 27.73
C SER A 184 -61.82 -46.54 27.68
N SER A 185 -62.89 -46.03 28.30
CA SER A 185 -64.22 -46.64 28.26
C SER A 185 -65.23 -45.86 27.42
N ALA A 186 -64.86 -44.70 26.89
CA ALA A 186 -65.72 -43.94 25.98
C ALA A 186 -65.68 -44.56 24.59
N PHE A 187 -66.82 -44.57 23.90
CA PHE A 187 -66.97 -45.04 22.52
C PHE A 187 -68.31 -44.57 21.96
N GLY A 188 -68.52 -44.76 20.66
CA GLY A 188 -69.78 -44.49 19.97
C GLY A 188 -69.84 -43.11 19.31
N LEU A 189 -70.96 -42.82 18.67
CA LEU A 189 -71.08 -41.69 17.72
C LEU A 189 -70.91 -40.30 18.36
N GLU A 190 -71.11 -40.17 19.67
CA GLU A 190 -70.92 -38.90 20.39
C GLU A 190 -69.46 -38.64 20.77
N THR A 191 -68.57 -39.63 20.58
CA THR A 191 -67.10 -39.48 20.68
C THR A 191 -66.44 -39.06 19.36
N LYS A 192 -67.25 -38.65 18.38
CA LYS A 192 -66.74 -38.24 17.06
C LYS A 192 -65.76 -37.07 17.16
N TYR A 193 -64.84 -37.02 16.21
CA TYR A 193 -63.94 -35.88 16.02
C TYR A 193 -63.49 -35.78 14.56
N ASN A 194 -62.98 -34.62 14.17
CA ASN A 194 -62.32 -34.40 12.89
C ASN A 194 -60.81 -34.28 13.10
N ILE A 195 -60.01 -35.09 12.42
CA ILE A 195 -58.55 -34.96 12.36
C ILE A 195 -58.14 -34.27 11.05
N SER A 196 -57.18 -33.36 11.12
CA SER A 196 -56.54 -32.75 9.95
C SER A 196 -55.03 -32.63 10.15
N VAL A 197 -54.30 -32.78 9.06
CA VAL A 197 -52.87 -32.47 8.98
C VAL A 197 -52.71 -31.34 7.97
N THR A 198 -52.00 -30.28 8.35
CA THR A 198 -51.76 -29.11 7.49
C THR A 198 -50.26 -28.84 7.43
N VAL A 199 -49.70 -28.82 6.23
CA VAL A 199 -48.35 -28.29 6.01
C VAL A 199 -48.38 -26.78 6.20
N ASN A 200 -47.48 -26.29 7.04
CA ASN A 200 -47.31 -24.88 7.34
C ASN A 200 -46.33 -24.29 6.30
N GLU A 201 -46.85 -23.69 5.24
CA GLU A 201 -46.01 -23.05 4.21
C GLU A 201 -45.36 -21.77 4.76
N ALA A 202 -44.04 -21.62 4.55
CA ALA A 202 -43.34 -20.40 4.91
C ALA A 202 -43.52 -19.31 3.83
N PRO A 203 -43.54 -18.02 4.19
CA PRO A 203 -43.78 -16.96 3.23
C PRO A 203 -42.60 -16.85 2.24
N THR A 204 -42.90 -16.63 0.96
CA THR A 204 -41.89 -16.28 -0.05
C THR A 204 -41.55 -14.80 0.04
N ILE A 205 -40.26 -14.47 0.13
CA ILE A 205 -39.76 -13.10 0.28
C ILE A 205 -39.26 -12.57 -1.06
N THR A 206 -39.84 -11.47 -1.56
CA THR A 206 -39.41 -10.83 -2.82
C THR A 206 -38.90 -9.42 -2.57
N PHE A 207 -37.66 -9.11 -2.96
CA PHE A 207 -37.17 -7.73 -2.96
C PHE A 207 -37.81 -6.90 -4.07
N VAL A 208 -38.30 -5.71 -3.72
CA VAL A 208 -38.97 -4.80 -4.65
C VAL A 208 -38.26 -3.43 -4.68
N PRO A 209 -38.33 -2.68 -5.80
CA PRO A 209 -37.82 -1.31 -5.86
C PRO A 209 -38.37 -0.43 -4.72
N PRO A 210 -37.57 0.50 -4.15
CA PRO A 210 -36.26 0.93 -4.62
C PRO A 210 -35.07 0.10 -4.11
N THR A 211 -35.28 -1.13 -3.61
CA THR A 211 -34.17 -2.00 -3.18
C THR A 211 -33.16 -2.21 -4.30
N PRO A 212 -31.86 -1.95 -4.05
CA PRO A 212 -30.83 -2.19 -5.04
C PRO A 212 -30.80 -3.65 -5.52
N ALA A 213 -30.42 -3.84 -6.78
CA ALA A 213 -30.20 -5.16 -7.36
C ALA A 213 -28.97 -5.82 -6.71
N ASN A 214 -28.89 -7.15 -6.76
CA ASN A 214 -27.70 -7.83 -6.28
C ASN A 214 -26.47 -7.42 -7.11
N ASN A 215 -25.36 -7.10 -6.43
CA ASN A 215 -24.11 -6.59 -6.99
C ASN A 215 -24.23 -5.25 -7.73
N SER A 216 -25.22 -4.43 -7.41
CA SER A 216 -25.30 -3.07 -7.95
C SER A 216 -24.46 -2.07 -7.15
N GLU A 217 -24.18 -0.93 -7.76
CA GLU A 217 -23.52 0.21 -7.15
C GLU A 217 -24.51 1.35 -6.91
N VAL A 218 -24.37 2.05 -5.78
CA VAL A 218 -25.15 3.25 -5.43
C VAL A 218 -24.21 4.39 -5.04
N THR A 219 -24.55 5.61 -5.43
CA THR A 219 -23.75 6.82 -5.17
C THR A 219 -24.38 7.70 -4.10
N VAL A 220 -25.11 7.08 -3.17
CA VAL A 220 -25.81 7.73 -2.06
C VAL A 220 -25.41 7.03 -0.78
N ASP A 221 -25.43 7.76 0.33
CA ASP A 221 -25.03 7.28 1.66
C ASP A 221 -26.12 6.43 2.33
N TYR A 222 -27.10 5.96 1.57
CA TYR A 222 -28.17 5.15 2.08
C TYR A 222 -28.59 4.02 1.15
N VAL A 223 -29.13 2.95 1.75
CA VAL A 223 -29.72 1.81 1.05
C VAL A 223 -31.10 1.54 1.65
N PHE A 224 -32.12 1.72 0.83
CA PHE A 224 -33.51 1.44 1.19
C PHE A 224 -33.85 0.00 0.82
N VAL A 225 -33.97 -0.88 1.81
CA VAL A 225 -34.33 -2.29 1.60
C VAL A 225 -35.83 -2.44 1.80
N LYS A 226 -36.53 -2.95 0.80
CA LYS A 226 -37.98 -3.20 0.78
C LYS A 226 -38.27 -4.58 0.21
N VAL A 227 -39.11 -5.32 0.91
CA VAL A 227 -39.60 -6.64 0.50
C VAL A 227 -41.12 -6.69 0.49
N THR A 228 -41.64 -7.60 -0.33
CA THR A 228 -43.04 -8.02 -0.33
C THR A 228 -43.10 -9.54 -0.13
N LEU A 229 -44.02 -10.00 0.72
CA LEU A 229 -44.34 -11.40 0.94
C LEU A 229 -45.49 -11.84 0.01
N ASN A 230 -45.59 -13.13 -0.30
CA ASN A 230 -46.72 -13.71 -1.05
C ASN A 230 -48.02 -13.79 -0.22
N GLU A 231 -47.93 -13.59 1.10
CA GLU A 231 -49.04 -13.62 2.06
C GLU A 231 -48.82 -12.65 3.22
N ASN A 232 -49.79 -12.51 4.12
CA ASN A 232 -49.67 -11.61 5.26
C ASN A 232 -48.57 -12.05 6.23
N GLY A 233 -47.60 -11.17 6.45
CA GLY A 233 -46.52 -11.35 7.40
C GLY A 233 -46.88 -10.92 8.82
N ASN A 234 -46.24 -11.54 9.80
CA ASN A 234 -46.19 -11.08 11.19
C ASN A 234 -45.00 -10.13 11.40
N THR A 235 -43.79 -10.54 11.01
CA THR A 235 -42.57 -9.73 11.22
C THR A 235 -41.53 -9.95 10.12
N ALA A 236 -40.63 -8.96 9.95
CA ALA A 236 -39.46 -9.08 9.09
C ALA A 236 -38.22 -8.44 9.75
N ILE A 237 -37.07 -9.04 9.51
CA ILE A 237 -35.77 -8.69 10.07
C ILE A 237 -34.77 -8.55 8.93
N LEU A 238 -34.18 -7.36 8.78
CA LEU A 238 -33.05 -7.14 7.91
C LEU A 238 -31.78 -7.60 8.63
N ASN A 239 -31.06 -8.55 8.06
CA ASN A 239 -29.66 -8.77 8.41
C ASN A 239 -28.80 -7.86 7.53
N TRP A 240 -28.11 -6.91 8.14
CA TRP A 240 -27.19 -5.98 7.49
C TRP A 240 -25.77 -6.22 7.98
N ASN A 241 -24.88 -6.71 7.11
CA ASN A 241 -23.51 -7.10 7.45
C ASN A 241 -23.41 -8.02 8.69
N GLY A 242 -24.36 -8.95 8.84
CA GLY A 242 -24.42 -9.87 9.97
C GLY A 242 -25.20 -9.36 11.18
N VAL A 243 -25.61 -8.08 11.22
CA VAL A 243 -26.41 -7.50 12.31
C VAL A 243 -27.89 -7.53 11.97
N ASN A 244 -28.71 -8.08 12.86
CA ASN A 244 -30.16 -8.16 12.69
C ASN A 244 -30.86 -6.89 13.20
N GLU A 245 -31.73 -6.31 12.36
CA GLU A 245 -32.56 -5.15 12.67
C GLU A 245 -34.00 -5.39 12.22
N THR A 246 -34.97 -5.09 13.08
CA THR A 246 -36.39 -5.22 12.74
C THR A 246 -36.78 -4.21 11.65
N MET A 247 -37.48 -4.68 10.63
CA MET A 247 -37.99 -3.83 9.54
C MET A 247 -39.33 -3.20 9.94
N PHE A 248 -39.64 -2.04 9.37
CA PHE A 248 -40.95 -1.40 9.50
C PHE A 248 -41.91 -1.94 8.43
N GLY A 249 -43.17 -2.16 8.78
CA GLY A 249 -44.13 -2.69 7.83
C GLY A 249 -45.28 -3.43 8.50
N ALA A 250 -46.22 -3.90 7.69
CA ALA A 250 -47.34 -4.74 8.10
C ALA A 250 -47.89 -5.47 6.88
N GLU A 251 -48.71 -6.50 7.14
CA GLU A 251 -49.30 -7.34 6.10
C GLU A 251 -48.20 -7.90 5.18
N MET A 252 -48.29 -7.66 3.88
CA MET A 252 -47.35 -8.21 2.91
C MET A 252 -46.07 -7.37 2.72
N ASN A 253 -45.92 -6.17 3.33
CA ASN A 253 -44.86 -5.23 2.93
C ASN A 253 -44.01 -4.76 4.11
N PHE A 254 -42.68 -4.92 3.98
CA PHE A 254 -41.69 -4.51 4.98
C PHE A 254 -40.55 -3.72 4.35
N TYR A 255 -40.01 -2.76 5.08
CA TYR A 255 -38.90 -1.92 4.63
C TYR A 255 -38.03 -1.42 5.78
N LEU A 256 -36.77 -1.12 5.48
CA LEU A 256 -35.84 -0.42 6.36
C LEU A 256 -34.85 0.38 5.54
N ASN A 257 -34.55 1.61 5.96
CA ASN A 257 -33.56 2.46 5.32
C ASN A 257 -32.27 2.51 6.14
N LYS A 258 -31.16 2.10 5.55
CA LYS A 258 -29.83 2.20 6.15
C LYS A 258 -29.19 3.48 5.66
N THR A 259 -28.88 4.44 6.54
CA THR A 259 -28.32 5.77 6.19
C THR A 259 -26.92 5.97 6.79
N GLY A 260 -26.18 6.99 6.34
CA GLY A 260 -24.84 7.28 6.85
C GLY A 260 -23.81 6.21 6.48
N LEU A 261 -23.98 5.57 5.32
CA LEU A 261 -23.11 4.53 4.81
C LEU A 261 -21.86 5.16 4.19
N SER A 262 -20.68 4.66 4.53
CA SER A 262 -19.41 5.02 3.90
C SER A 262 -19.13 4.17 2.65
N ASN A 263 -18.13 4.58 1.86
CA ASN A 263 -17.64 3.80 0.72
C ASN A 263 -17.28 2.37 1.11
N GLY A 264 -17.83 1.41 0.38
CA GLY A 264 -17.63 -0.01 0.70
C GLY A 264 -18.69 -0.94 0.16
N ASN A 265 -18.50 -2.23 0.40
CA ASN A 265 -19.45 -3.27 0.06
C ASN A 265 -20.28 -3.64 1.29
N TYR A 266 -21.59 -3.70 1.12
CA TYR A 266 -22.55 -4.08 2.14
C TYR A 266 -23.30 -5.33 1.70
N THR A 267 -23.50 -6.26 2.61
CA THR A 267 -24.22 -7.51 2.40
C THR A 267 -25.50 -7.48 3.22
N PHE A 268 -26.60 -7.98 2.64
CA PHE A 268 -27.86 -8.05 3.34
C PHE A 268 -28.75 -9.21 2.89
N LYS A 269 -29.61 -9.66 3.79
CA LYS A 269 -30.72 -10.59 3.53
C LYS A 269 -31.86 -10.30 4.50
N VAL A 270 -33.07 -10.74 4.18
CA VAL A 270 -34.25 -10.52 5.01
C VAL A 270 -34.78 -11.85 5.50
N TYR A 271 -35.02 -11.96 6.80
CA TYR A 271 -35.84 -13.01 7.39
C TYR A 271 -37.25 -12.48 7.57
N ALA A 272 -38.27 -13.27 7.28
CA ALA A 272 -39.65 -12.88 7.52
C ALA A 272 -40.49 -14.07 7.96
N SER A 273 -41.52 -13.81 8.75
CA SER A 273 -42.51 -14.82 9.13
C SER A 273 -43.91 -14.42 8.71
N ASP A 274 -44.74 -15.42 8.43
CA ASP A 274 -46.18 -15.23 8.22
C ASP A 274 -46.91 -15.00 9.56
N THR A 275 -48.24 -14.85 9.52
CA THR A 275 -49.09 -14.73 10.73
C THR A 275 -49.14 -16.00 11.59
N SER A 276 -48.79 -17.14 11.03
CA SER A 276 -48.71 -18.44 11.70
C SER A 276 -47.31 -18.71 12.29
N ASN A 277 -46.40 -17.75 12.16
CA ASN A 277 -45.02 -17.78 12.64
C ASN A 277 -44.10 -18.79 11.90
N ASN A 278 -44.41 -19.12 10.65
CA ASN A 278 -43.51 -19.85 9.76
C ASN A 278 -42.46 -18.90 9.19
N TRP A 279 -41.18 -19.25 9.31
CA TRP A 279 -40.08 -18.38 8.92
C TRP A 279 -39.46 -18.77 7.58
N ASN A 280 -39.10 -17.76 6.78
CA ASN A 280 -38.26 -17.93 5.61
C ASN A 280 -37.14 -16.88 5.58
N VAL A 281 -36.18 -17.07 4.68
CA VAL A 281 -35.07 -16.15 4.44
C VAL A 281 -34.93 -15.88 2.94
N SER A 282 -34.70 -14.61 2.59
CA SER A 282 -34.43 -14.20 1.21
C SER A 282 -33.05 -14.69 0.74
N GLU A 283 -32.75 -14.50 -0.54
CA GLU A 283 -31.38 -14.56 -1.01
C GLU A 283 -30.50 -13.50 -0.32
N THR A 284 -29.19 -13.75 -0.27
CA THR A 284 -28.22 -12.74 0.16
C THR A 284 -27.84 -11.85 -1.01
N ARG A 285 -27.92 -10.53 -0.82
CA ARG A 285 -27.50 -9.50 -1.78
C ARG A 285 -26.28 -8.75 -1.29
N THR A 286 -25.47 -8.29 -2.24
CA THR A 286 -24.39 -7.33 -2.02
C THR A 286 -24.69 -6.04 -2.76
N VAL A 287 -24.39 -4.90 -2.16
CA VAL A 287 -24.44 -3.57 -2.78
C VAL A 287 -23.15 -2.81 -2.49
N ARG A 288 -22.60 -2.15 -3.49
CA ARG A 288 -21.44 -1.27 -3.34
C ARG A 288 -21.92 0.18 -3.19
N VAL A 289 -21.47 0.86 -2.14
CA VAL A 289 -21.65 2.30 -1.98
C VAL A 289 -20.36 2.98 -2.46
N THR A 290 -20.50 3.91 -3.40
CA THR A 290 -19.42 4.74 -3.96
C THR A 290 -19.87 6.20 -3.96
N LEU A 291 -19.61 6.88 -2.87
CA LEU A 291 -19.74 8.31 -2.67
C LEU A 291 -18.53 9.03 -3.28
N PRO A 292 -18.73 10.25 -3.80
CA PRO A 292 -17.61 11.15 -4.08
C PRO A 292 -16.79 11.40 -2.81
N ASP A 293 -15.48 11.22 -2.90
CA ASP A 293 -14.53 11.42 -1.78
C ASP A 293 -13.65 12.63 -2.05
N ASP A 294 -13.53 13.51 -1.06
CA ASP A 294 -12.57 14.60 -1.11
C ASP A 294 -11.16 14.07 -0.81
N THR A 295 -10.18 14.49 -1.59
CA THR A 295 -8.81 13.99 -1.44
C THR A 295 -7.78 15.11 -1.45
N VAL A 296 -6.65 14.84 -0.80
CA VAL A 296 -5.41 15.59 -0.98
C VAL A 296 -4.35 14.60 -1.41
N THR A 297 -3.82 14.80 -2.61
CA THR A 297 -2.81 13.92 -3.22
C THR A 297 -1.51 14.68 -3.41
N ARG A 298 -0.41 14.09 -2.95
CA ARG A 298 0.93 14.62 -3.04
C ARG A 298 1.67 14.09 -4.26
N ASP A 299 2.38 15.01 -4.91
CA ASP A 299 3.27 14.78 -6.03
C ASP A 299 4.64 15.38 -5.68
N LEU A 300 5.68 14.53 -5.65
CA LEU A 300 7.05 14.93 -5.33
C LEU A 300 8.05 14.14 -6.19
N PRO A 301 9.26 14.66 -6.45
CA PRO A 301 10.23 13.95 -7.27
C PRO A 301 10.76 12.68 -6.58
N ASP A 302 10.96 11.61 -7.34
CA ASP A 302 11.52 10.33 -6.84
C ASP A 302 12.89 10.49 -6.16
N SER A 303 13.66 11.50 -6.56
CA SER A 303 15.02 11.73 -6.06
C SER A 303 15.39 13.21 -5.96
N ALA A 304 16.34 13.51 -5.08
CA ALA A 304 16.90 14.84 -4.88
C ALA A 304 18.41 14.77 -4.55
N SER A 305 19.11 15.88 -4.75
CA SER A 305 20.50 16.05 -4.30
C SER A 305 20.55 16.70 -2.93
N ALA A 306 21.54 16.30 -2.12
CA ALA A 306 21.79 16.97 -0.83
C ALA A 306 22.06 18.47 -1.06
N GLY A 307 21.49 19.34 -0.22
CA GLY A 307 21.62 20.80 -0.36
C GLY A 307 20.74 21.45 -1.45
N ALA A 308 20.06 20.68 -2.29
CA ALA A 308 19.14 21.23 -3.30
C ALA A 308 17.77 21.60 -2.70
N THR A 309 16.94 22.31 -3.45
CA THR A 309 15.53 22.53 -3.09
C THR A 309 14.62 21.59 -3.86
N VAL A 310 13.64 21.01 -3.18
CA VAL A 310 12.58 20.17 -3.76
C VAL A 310 11.26 20.92 -3.69
N THR A 311 10.50 20.91 -4.79
CA THR A 311 9.12 21.40 -4.83
C THR A 311 8.17 20.23 -4.66
N VAL A 312 7.19 20.38 -3.78
CA VAL A 312 6.12 19.40 -3.56
C VAL A 312 4.79 20.05 -3.92
N ASN A 313 3.95 19.33 -4.65
CA ASN A 313 2.60 19.76 -4.99
C ASN A 313 1.58 18.94 -4.21
N LEU A 314 0.53 19.59 -3.70
CA LEU A 314 -0.64 18.97 -3.09
C LEU A 314 -1.87 19.32 -3.93
N THR A 315 -2.41 18.34 -4.64
CA THR A 315 -3.67 18.46 -5.38
C THR A 315 -4.82 18.17 -4.45
N VAL A 316 -5.69 19.17 -4.26
CA VAL A 316 -6.92 19.09 -3.49
C VAL A 316 -8.07 18.87 -4.47
N ASP A 317 -8.85 17.82 -4.24
CA ASP A 317 -10.02 17.43 -5.04
C ASP A 317 -11.26 17.48 -4.13
N VAL A 318 -12.26 18.29 -4.49
CA VAL A 318 -13.45 18.57 -3.67
C VAL A 318 -14.70 18.09 -4.41
N GLU A 319 -15.08 16.85 -4.16
CA GLU A 319 -16.16 16.14 -4.86
C GLU A 319 -17.41 15.99 -3.98
N SER A 320 -17.28 16.05 -2.65
CA SER A 320 -18.38 15.89 -1.70
C SER A 320 -19.26 17.15 -1.54
N GLY A 321 -18.78 18.29 -2.06
CA GLY A 321 -19.38 19.61 -1.83
C GLY A 321 -18.99 20.26 -0.50
N ALA A 322 -17.92 19.77 0.15
CA ALA A 322 -17.34 20.39 1.34
C ALA A 322 -17.09 21.90 1.13
N THR A 323 -17.35 22.70 2.16
CA THR A 323 -17.17 24.15 2.11
C THR A 323 -15.90 24.62 2.80
N PHE A 324 -15.28 23.79 3.63
CA PHE A 324 -14.03 24.07 4.35
C PHE A 324 -13.17 22.81 4.49
N TYR A 325 -11.86 22.98 4.64
CA TYR A 325 -10.92 21.93 4.95
C TYR A 325 -9.65 22.47 5.63
N ALA A 326 -8.88 21.56 6.23
CA ALA A 326 -7.55 21.82 6.72
C ALA A 326 -6.57 20.76 6.20
N ILE A 327 -5.34 21.16 5.94
CA ILE A 327 -4.21 20.33 5.53
C ILE A 327 -3.05 20.65 6.46
N ASP A 328 -2.41 19.63 7.01
CA ASP A 328 -1.18 19.73 7.79
C ASP A 328 -0.15 18.76 7.21
N GLU A 329 0.69 19.28 6.33
CA GLU A 329 1.78 18.55 5.70
C GLU A 329 3.00 18.53 6.64
N THR A 330 3.69 17.39 6.73
CA THR A 330 4.89 17.20 7.55
C THR A 330 6.07 16.76 6.68
N VAL A 331 7.12 17.57 6.66
CA VAL A 331 8.34 17.28 5.90
C VAL A 331 9.32 16.41 6.72
N PRO A 332 10.26 15.70 6.09
CA PRO A 332 11.20 14.85 6.82
C PRO A 332 11.99 15.62 7.87
N THR A 333 12.30 14.96 8.99
CA THR A 333 13.03 15.61 10.09
C THR A 333 14.36 16.20 9.61
N GLY A 334 14.61 17.47 9.98
CA GLY A 334 15.82 18.21 9.61
C GLY A 334 15.73 18.96 8.27
N TRP A 335 14.70 18.71 7.46
CA TRP A 335 14.45 19.47 6.23
C TRP A 335 13.79 20.80 6.58
N THR A 336 14.12 21.85 5.82
CA THR A 336 13.60 23.21 6.08
C THR A 336 12.67 23.64 4.97
N VAL A 337 11.43 24.02 5.30
CA VAL A 337 10.50 24.61 4.33
C VAL A 337 10.95 26.04 4.01
N THR A 338 11.10 26.36 2.73
CA THR A 338 11.60 27.66 2.26
C THR A 338 10.53 28.57 1.67
N SER A 339 9.41 28.01 1.19
CA SER A 339 8.24 28.77 0.73
C SER A 339 7.00 27.89 0.64
N ALA A 340 5.82 28.50 0.66
CA ALA A 340 4.53 27.87 0.38
C ALA A 340 3.62 28.84 -0.39
N THR A 341 2.80 28.32 -1.31
CA THR A 341 1.85 29.11 -2.09
C THR A 341 0.53 29.31 -1.36
N SER A 342 -0.27 30.28 -1.85
CA SER A 342 -1.66 30.51 -1.43
C SER A 342 -1.86 30.68 0.09
N GLY A 343 -0.86 31.23 0.78
CA GLY A 343 -0.93 31.52 2.20
C GLY A 343 -0.68 30.33 3.13
N GLY A 344 -0.04 29.25 2.64
CA GLY A 344 0.38 28.14 3.49
C GLY A 344 1.30 28.61 4.62
N ASP A 345 0.97 28.28 5.85
CA ASP A 345 1.76 28.63 7.03
C ASP A 345 2.80 27.54 7.32
N TYR A 346 4.06 27.88 7.11
CA TYR A 346 5.22 27.04 7.41
C TYR A 346 6.11 27.64 8.51
N THR A 347 5.59 28.65 9.22
CA THR A 347 6.35 29.42 10.21
C THR A 347 5.88 29.18 11.64
N ALA A 348 4.63 28.78 11.83
CA ALA A 348 4.08 28.49 13.15
C ALA A 348 4.68 27.25 13.82
N GLU A 349 4.99 26.21 13.04
CA GLU A 349 5.51 24.94 13.54
C GLU A 349 6.58 24.40 12.59
N ALA A 350 7.78 24.13 13.13
CA ALA A 350 8.91 23.71 12.32
C ALA A 350 8.67 22.32 11.72
N GLY A 351 8.90 22.17 10.42
CA GLY A 351 8.68 20.92 9.70
C GLY A 351 7.24 20.73 9.20
N HIS A 352 6.34 21.66 9.49
CA HIS A 352 4.95 21.60 9.04
C HIS A 352 4.64 22.67 8.00
N VAL A 353 3.69 22.39 7.11
CA VAL A 353 3.06 23.38 6.21
C VAL A 353 1.55 23.22 6.30
N LYS A 354 0.86 24.27 6.75
CA LYS A 354 -0.58 24.20 7.04
C LYS A 354 -1.39 25.10 6.13
N TRP A 355 -2.46 24.56 5.56
CA TRP A 355 -3.50 25.31 4.87
C TRP A 355 -4.83 25.12 5.59
N VAL A 356 -5.52 26.21 5.89
CA VAL A 356 -6.85 26.18 6.49
C VAL A 356 -7.79 27.03 5.65
N VAL A 357 -8.71 26.38 4.95
CA VAL A 357 -9.76 27.03 4.18
C VAL A 357 -11.03 26.96 5.01
N THR A 358 -11.52 28.11 5.47
CA THR A 358 -12.69 28.18 6.37
C THR A 358 -14.02 28.38 5.66
N SER A 359 -14.00 28.67 4.35
CA SER A 359 -15.17 28.76 3.48
C SER A 359 -14.73 28.74 2.01
N GLY A 360 -15.60 28.28 1.11
CA GLY A 360 -15.35 28.29 -0.33
C GLY A 360 -14.28 27.29 -0.79
N ALA A 361 -14.20 26.11 -0.14
CA ALA A 361 -13.39 25.01 -0.62
C ALA A 361 -13.73 24.66 -2.08
N ALA A 362 -12.70 24.40 -2.86
CA ALA A 362 -12.75 24.07 -4.28
C ALA A 362 -11.45 23.37 -4.69
N ASP A 363 -11.48 22.70 -5.83
CA ASP A 363 -10.30 22.04 -6.40
C ASP A 363 -9.16 23.03 -6.58
N THR A 364 -7.99 22.65 -6.10
CA THR A 364 -6.82 23.51 -6.19
C THR A 364 -5.53 22.72 -6.12
N VAL A 365 -4.42 23.40 -6.39
CA VAL A 365 -3.09 22.83 -6.19
C VAL A 365 -2.31 23.79 -5.32
N TYR A 366 -1.91 23.32 -4.15
CA TYR A 366 -0.92 23.98 -3.33
C TYR A 366 0.47 23.47 -3.68
N SER A 367 1.46 24.30 -3.44
CA SER A 367 2.86 23.92 -3.60
C SER A 367 3.72 24.57 -2.55
N TYR A 368 4.75 23.85 -2.13
CA TYR A 368 5.74 24.34 -1.18
C TYR A 368 7.13 23.85 -1.58
N THR A 369 8.16 24.52 -1.09
CA THR A 369 9.55 24.15 -1.36
C THR A 369 10.27 23.82 -0.07
N VAL A 370 11.12 22.80 -0.11
CA VAL A 370 11.97 22.36 1.01
C VAL A 370 13.43 22.33 0.59
N LEU A 371 14.32 22.74 1.50
CA LEU A 371 15.76 22.59 1.37
C LEU A 371 16.17 21.23 1.94
N VAL A 372 16.78 20.40 1.09
CA VAL A 372 17.39 19.12 1.48
C VAL A 372 18.64 19.43 2.31
N PRO A 373 18.85 18.79 3.48
CA PRO A 373 20.09 18.95 4.24
C PRO A 373 21.33 18.60 3.38
N ALA A 374 22.41 19.36 3.55
CA ALA A 374 23.64 19.19 2.75
C ALA A 374 24.36 17.85 3.00
N ASP A 375 24.04 17.18 4.10
CA ASP A 375 24.55 15.87 4.51
C ASP A 375 23.51 14.74 4.38
N ALA A 376 22.33 15.03 3.83
CA ALA A 376 21.28 14.04 3.66
C ALA A 376 21.71 12.92 2.71
N SER A 377 21.37 11.68 3.06
CA SER A 377 21.53 10.52 2.18
C SER A 377 20.55 9.42 2.57
N GLY A 378 20.09 8.66 1.57
CA GLY A 378 19.08 7.61 1.76
C GLY A 378 17.66 8.09 1.46
N THR A 379 16.68 7.29 1.85
CA THR A 379 15.26 7.57 1.57
C THR A 379 14.62 8.30 2.75
N TYR A 380 13.92 9.39 2.44
CA TYR A 380 13.19 10.20 3.41
C TYR A 380 11.70 10.15 3.10
N THR A 381 10.91 10.02 4.16
CA THR A 381 9.46 9.94 4.08
C THR A 381 8.85 11.26 4.50
N PHE A 382 7.96 11.76 3.68
CA PHE A 382 7.06 12.86 3.97
C PHE A 382 5.74 12.29 4.47
N ASP A 383 5.12 12.98 5.40
CA ASP A 383 3.87 12.60 6.03
C ASP A 383 2.90 13.79 6.01
N GLY A 384 1.67 13.59 6.42
CA GLY A 384 0.73 14.68 6.55
C GLY A 384 -0.70 14.19 6.56
N ILE A 385 -1.56 15.07 7.07
CA ILE A 385 -2.98 14.79 7.27
C ILE A 385 -3.84 15.89 6.67
N TYR A 386 -5.06 15.53 6.33
CA TYR A 386 -6.08 16.47 5.89
C TYR A 386 -7.45 16.11 6.49
N MET A 387 -8.32 17.11 6.57
CA MET A 387 -9.71 16.95 7.01
C MET A 387 -10.60 17.94 6.26
N PHE A 388 -11.63 17.41 5.60
CA PHE A 388 -12.72 18.16 4.98
C PHE A 388 -13.96 18.21 5.89
N GLU A 389 -14.86 19.14 5.60
CA GLU A 389 -16.20 19.17 6.20
C GLU A 389 -16.90 17.81 6.10
N GLY A 390 -17.45 17.32 7.21
CA GLY A 390 -18.20 16.05 7.26
C GLY A 390 -17.36 14.80 7.54
N MET A 391 -16.02 14.89 7.50
CA MET A 391 -15.16 13.79 7.93
C MET A 391 -15.23 13.58 9.45
N THR A 392 -15.22 12.31 9.88
CA THR A 392 -15.30 11.93 11.31
C THR A 392 -13.92 11.78 11.97
N ALA A 393 -12.86 11.72 11.17
CA ALA A 393 -11.46 11.64 11.58
C ALA A 393 -10.56 12.23 10.48
N GLU A 394 -9.31 12.54 10.83
CA GLU A 394 -8.30 13.01 9.88
C GLU A 394 -7.88 11.86 8.94
N ALA A 395 -7.61 12.17 7.67
CA ALA A 395 -7.06 11.23 6.70
C ALA A 395 -5.61 11.56 6.40
N THR A 396 -4.84 10.58 5.96
CA THR A 396 -3.44 10.77 5.52
C THR A 396 -3.41 11.27 4.08
N ILE A 397 -2.50 12.19 3.78
CA ILE A 397 -2.28 12.70 2.42
C ILE A 397 -1.83 11.54 1.51
N LEU A 398 -2.52 11.40 0.37
CA LEU A 398 -2.31 10.33 -0.58
C LEU A 398 -1.14 10.64 -1.53
N GLY A 399 -0.81 9.71 -2.44
CA GLY A 399 0.17 9.93 -3.50
C GLY A 399 1.59 9.52 -3.12
N ASP A 400 2.58 10.23 -3.65
CA ASP A 400 3.99 9.94 -3.40
C ASP A 400 4.33 10.17 -1.94
N VAL A 401 5.14 9.30 -1.33
CA VAL A 401 5.50 9.39 0.11
C VAL A 401 6.99 9.52 0.37
N ASN A 402 7.83 9.14 -0.59
CA ASN A 402 9.27 8.99 -0.38
C ASN A 402 10.07 9.75 -1.44
N VAL A 403 11.14 10.40 -1.00
CA VAL A 403 12.21 10.92 -1.87
C VAL A 403 13.51 10.23 -1.52
N THR A 404 14.29 9.83 -2.52
CA THR A 404 15.63 9.26 -2.30
C THR A 404 16.71 10.30 -2.55
N VAL A 405 17.49 10.60 -1.51
CA VAL A 405 18.68 11.45 -1.61
C VAL A 405 19.89 10.58 -1.89
N ALA A 406 20.48 10.75 -3.07
CA ALA A 406 21.66 9.99 -3.46
C ALA A 406 22.88 10.41 -2.63
N VAL A 407 23.69 9.43 -2.21
CA VAL A 407 25.00 9.71 -1.62
C VAL A 407 25.87 10.38 -2.70
N PRO A 408 26.56 11.49 -2.40
CA PRO A 408 27.52 12.08 -3.34
C PRO A 408 28.70 11.11 -3.52
N VAL A 409 28.95 10.73 -4.77
CA VAL A 409 30.00 9.80 -5.20
C VAL A 409 30.97 10.57 -6.08
N LEU A 410 32.27 10.51 -5.74
CA LEU A 410 33.33 11.10 -6.56
C LEU A 410 33.25 10.56 -8.00
N THR A 411 33.13 11.45 -8.98
CA THR A 411 33.16 11.07 -10.41
C THR A 411 34.31 11.72 -11.16
N THR A 412 34.75 12.90 -10.73
CA THR A 412 35.72 13.70 -11.48
C THR A 412 36.82 14.24 -10.57
N ILE A 413 38.06 14.14 -11.03
CA ILE A 413 39.23 14.82 -10.45
C ILE A 413 39.82 15.71 -11.53
N ILE A 414 39.86 17.02 -11.27
CA ILE A 414 40.49 18.01 -12.14
C ILE A 414 41.85 18.35 -11.54
N VAL A 415 42.92 18.21 -12.32
CA VAL A 415 44.30 18.56 -11.91
C VAL A 415 44.68 19.92 -12.48
N ASP A 416 45.22 20.80 -11.65
CA ASP A 416 45.70 22.13 -12.04
C ASP A 416 47.17 22.36 -11.62
N PRO A 417 48.07 22.83 -12.51
CA PRO A 417 47.81 23.10 -13.94
C PRO A 417 47.59 21.82 -14.75
N ALA A 418 46.74 21.86 -15.79
CA ALA A 418 46.49 20.70 -16.65
C ALA A 418 47.67 20.36 -17.59
N VAL A 419 48.52 21.34 -17.89
CA VAL A 419 49.73 21.20 -18.69
C VAL A 419 50.85 22.01 -18.04
N LEU A 420 52.03 21.42 -17.93
CA LEU A 420 53.24 22.06 -17.41
C LEU A 420 54.41 21.90 -18.39
N SER A 421 55.15 22.97 -18.62
CA SER A 421 56.47 22.96 -19.26
C SER A 421 57.48 23.49 -18.27
N ILE A 422 58.54 22.72 -18.01
CA ILE A 422 59.54 23.05 -16.99
C ILE A 422 60.93 22.55 -17.40
N ASP A 423 61.98 23.26 -17.05
CA ASP A 423 63.35 22.80 -17.30
C ASP A 423 63.78 21.77 -16.24
N VAL A 424 64.75 20.91 -16.57
CA VAL A 424 65.37 19.97 -15.62
C VAL A 424 65.80 20.70 -14.33
N GLY A 425 65.51 20.11 -13.17
CA GLY A 425 65.80 20.69 -11.85
C GLY A 425 64.70 21.59 -11.29
N GLY A 426 63.72 22.00 -12.10
CA GLY A 426 62.57 22.77 -11.63
C GLY A 426 61.57 21.96 -10.79
N THR A 427 60.79 22.65 -9.96
CA THR A 427 59.71 22.07 -9.14
C THR A 427 58.37 22.79 -9.34
N GLN A 428 57.25 22.06 -9.30
CA GLN A 428 55.89 22.62 -9.42
C GLN A 428 54.92 21.90 -8.47
N ILE A 429 53.98 22.63 -7.85
CA ILE A 429 52.89 22.03 -7.08
C ILE A 429 51.66 21.86 -7.97
N PHE A 430 51.07 20.66 -8.00
CA PHE A 430 49.76 20.42 -8.60
C PHE A 430 48.68 20.37 -7.52
N THR A 431 47.51 20.90 -7.84
CA THR A 431 46.33 20.86 -6.96
C THR A 431 45.18 20.12 -7.64
N THR A 432 44.18 19.69 -6.87
CA THR A 432 42.99 19.03 -7.39
C THR A 432 41.70 19.68 -6.96
N THR A 433 40.74 19.74 -7.89
CA THR A 433 39.32 19.93 -7.59
C THR A 433 38.61 18.60 -7.80
N THR A 434 37.89 18.13 -6.78
CA THR A 434 37.19 16.84 -6.77
C THR A 434 35.69 17.08 -6.81
N LEU A 435 34.99 16.46 -7.77
CA LEU A 435 33.57 16.68 -8.01
C LEU A 435 32.79 15.36 -7.96
N ASP A 436 31.56 15.43 -7.46
CA ASP A 436 30.64 14.31 -7.40
C ASP A 436 29.88 14.07 -8.73
N GLN A 437 28.89 13.19 -8.75
CA GLN A 437 28.09 12.88 -9.94
C GLN A 437 27.21 14.03 -10.45
N TYR A 438 27.01 15.07 -9.64
CA TYR A 438 26.22 16.25 -9.96
C TYR A 438 27.09 17.45 -10.35
N GLY A 439 28.42 17.32 -10.24
CA GLY A 439 29.37 18.39 -10.52
C GLY A 439 29.63 19.29 -9.32
N ASP A 440 29.12 18.94 -8.15
CA ASP A 440 29.35 19.67 -6.90
C ASP A 440 30.66 19.22 -6.25
N ALA A 441 31.31 20.11 -5.52
CA ALA A 441 32.59 19.83 -4.88
C ALA A 441 32.43 18.82 -3.74
N ILE A 442 33.20 17.74 -3.76
CA ILE A 442 33.23 16.72 -2.71
C ILE A 442 34.63 16.61 -2.10
N SER A 443 34.73 16.54 -0.77
CA SER A 443 36.04 16.40 -0.13
C SER A 443 36.51 14.95 -0.14
N THR A 444 37.64 14.69 -0.79
CA THR A 444 38.32 13.39 -0.77
C THR A 444 39.84 13.58 -0.80
N THR A 445 40.57 12.57 -0.32
CA THR A 445 42.03 12.53 -0.41
C THR A 445 42.47 11.90 -1.72
N VAL A 446 43.40 12.55 -2.43
CA VAL A 446 44.01 12.01 -3.66
C VAL A 446 45.43 11.56 -3.39
N THR A 447 45.89 10.58 -4.17
CA THR A 447 47.28 10.11 -4.21
C THR A 447 47.88 10.45 -5.57
N TRP A 448 49.12 10.93 -5.56
CA TRP A 448 49.81 11.38 -6.78
C TRP A 448 50.81 10.35 -7.29
N ASP A 449 50.93 10.25 -8.61
CA ASP A 449 51.94 9.43 -9.30
C ASP A 449 52.43 10.10 -10.59
N SER A 450 53.60 9.68 -11.09
CA SER A 450 54.20 10.12 -12.36
C SER A 450 54.44 8.93 -13.28
N SER A 451 53.87 8.97 -14.49
CA SER A 451 53.94 7.84 -15.43
C SER A 451 55.37 7.50 -15.90
N ASN A 452 56.30 8.45 -15.79
CA ASN A 452 57.72 8.26 -16.08
C ASN A 452 58.59 8.98 -15.03
N THR A 453 58.95 8.25 -13.97
CA THR A 453 59.78 8.77 -12.88
C THR A 453 61.23 9.08 -13.29
N ALA A 454 61.70 8.60 -14.45
CA ALA A 454 63.00 8.99 -14.98
C ALA A 454 63.01 10.41 -15.58
N VAL A 455 61.84 10.91 -16.01
CA VAL A 455 61.64 12.28 -16.50
C VAL A 455 61.30 13.23 -15.34
N GLY A 456 60.48 12.80 -14.39
CA GLY A 456 60.23 13.58 -13.17
C GLY A 456 59.41 12.83 -12.13
N THR A 457 59.60 13.16 -10.86
CA THR A 457 58.96 12.53 -9.71
C THR A 457 57.95 13.46 -9.05
N ILE A 458 56.87 12.92 -8.47
CA ILE A 458 55.90 13.70 -7.68
C ILE A 458 55.73 13.12 -6.29
N ASP A 459 55.63 13.97 -5.27
CA ASP A 459 55.34 13.54 -3.91
C ASP A 459 53.87 13.08 -3.80
N ALA A 460 53.69 11.85 -3.31
CA ALA A 460 52.41 11.15 -3.33
C ALA A 460 51.29 11.83 -2.52
N ASN A 461 51.63 12.70 -1.56
CA ASN A 461 50.66 13.32 -0.63
C ASN A 461 50.52 14.83 -0.81
N THR A 462 51.58 15.50 -1.28
CA THR A 462 51.63 16.97 -1.38
C THR A 462 51.43 17.47 -2.81
N GLY A 463 51.58 16.61 -3.83
CA GLY A 463 51.44 17.00 -5.24
C GLY A 463 52.62 17.82 -5.77
N VAL A 464 53.76 17.84 -5.07
CA VAL A 464 54.98 18.56 -5.48
C VAL A 464 55.75 17.70 -6.51
N PHE A 465 55.78 18.15 -7.76
CA PHE A 465 56.54 17.56 -8.87
C PHE A 465 57.95 18.14 -8.94
N THR A 466 58.95 17.31 -9.27
CA THR A 466 60.36 17.66 -9.49
C THR A 466 60.84 17.09 -10.83
N ALA A 467 61.37 17.93 -11.70
CA ALA A 467 61.90 17.55 -13.01
C ALA A 467 63.30 16.93 -12.90
N VAL A 468 63.48 15.74 -13.48
CA VAL A 468 64.70 14.92 -13.35
C VAL A 468 65.51 14.87 -14.66
N ALA A 469 64.86 14.67 -15.80
CA ALA A 469 65.52 14.61 -17.11
C ALA A 469 64.58 15.08 -18.23
N ALA A 470 65.15 15.54 -19.34
CA ALA A 470 64.38 15.96 -20.49
C ALA A 470 63.52 14.82 -21.06
N GLY A 471 62.27 15.13 -21.40
CA GLY A 471 61.30 14.17 -21.87
C GLY A 471 59.87 14.55 -21.50
N THR A 472 58.95 13.59 -21.55
CA THR A 472 57.55 13.79 -21.17
C THR A 472 57.12 12.79 -20.10
N THR A 473 56.28 13.25 -19.18
CA THR A 473 55.61 12.42 -18.18
C THR A 473 54.18 12.92 -17.96
N THR A 474 53.35 12.09 -17.35
CA THR A 474 51.99 12.44 -16.97
C THR A 474 51.88 12.36 -15.46
N VAL A 475 51.46 13.46 -14.83
CA VAL A 475 51.09 13.50 -13.43
C VAL A 475 49.66 12.98 -13.30
N ILE A 476 49.44 12.06 -12.36
CA ILE A 476 48.16 11.37 -12.16
C ILE A 476 47.75 11.56 -10.70
N ALA A 477 46.57 12.16 -10.47
CA ALA A 477 45.93 12.20 -9.16
C ALA A 477 44.82 11.14 -9.10
N THR A 478 44.86 10.25 -8.11
CA THR A 478 43.93 9.12 -7.99
C THR A 478 43.23 9.11 -6.65
N SER A 479 41.91 8.89 -6.65
CA SER A 479 41.12 8.58 -5.46
C SER A 479 40.13 7.46 -5.80
N GLY A 480 40.35 6.27 -5.22
CA GLY A 480 39.59 5.07 -5.58
C GLY A 480 39.84 4.67 -7.04
N SER A 481 38.77 4.59 -7.84
CA SER A 481 38.84 4.28 -9.27
C SER A 481 38.88 5.51 -10.19
N VAL A 482 38.75 6.71 -9.64
CA VAL A 482 38.73 7.97 -10.42
C VAL A 482 40.14 8.53 -10.49
N ASN A 483 40.53 8.97 -11.69
CA ASN A 483 41.80 9.66 -11.93
C ASN A 483 41.57 11.02 -12.60
N GLY A 484 42.47 11.95 -12.30
CA GLY A 484 42.68 13.19 -13.04
C GLY A 484 44.14 13.25 -13.46
N THR A 485 44.44 13.85 -14.62
CA THR A 485 45.79 13.85 -15.18
C THR A 485 46.24 15.23 -15.65
N ALA A 486 47.54 15.50 -15.55
CA ALA A 486 48.20 16.62 -16.17
C ALA A 486 49.40 16.18 -17.01
N ALA A 487 49.59 16.81 -18.17
CA ALA A 487 50.73 16.52 -19.03
C ALA A 487 51.93 17.39 -18.64
N VAL A 488 53.11 16.79 -18.50
CA VAL A 488 54.34 17.50 -18.17
C VAL A 488 55.38 17.27 -19.27
N ALA A 489 55.91 18.35 -19.81
CA ALA A 489 57.07 18.36 -20.69
C ALA A 489 58.27 18.94 -19.92
N VAL A 490 59.35 18.17 -19.88
CA VAL A 490 60.62 18.60 -19.28
C VAL A 490 61.60 18.90 -20.41
N SER A 491 62.06 20.15 -20.49
CA SER A 491 63.12 20.59 -21.39
C SER A 491 64.50 20.46 -20.75
N GLU A 492 65.54 20.34 -21.57
CA GLU A 492 66.92 20.48 -21.11
C GLU A 492 67.13 21.84 -20.43
N ALA A 493 68.04 21.90 -19.47
CA ALA A 493 68.36 23.14 -18.78
C ALA A 493 69.02 24.15 -19.75
N ASN A 494 69.00 25.43 -19.40
CA ASN A 494 69.70 26.45 -20.20
C ASN A 494 71.07 26.75 -19.59
N MET A 495 72.05 27.05 -20.44
CA MET A 495 73.38 27.50 -20.04
C MET A 495 73.60 28.96 -20.43
N THR A 496 74.43 29.68 -19.67
CA THR A 496 74.98 30.98 -20.03
C THR A 496 76.42 30.83 -20.44
N VAL A 497 76.77 31.37 -21.60
CA VAL A 497 78.13 31.35 -22.16
C VAL A 497 78.62 32.79 -22.31
N SER A 498 79.80 33.09 -21.79
CA SER A 498 80.47 34.38 -22.01
C SER A 498 81.91 34.17 -22.42
N ALA A 499 82.46 35.14 -23.16
CA ALA A 499 83.84 35.13 -23.62
C ALA A 499 84.58 36.36 -23.07
N THR A 500 85.83 36.21 -22.68
CA THR A 500 86.64 37.31 -22.12
C THR A 500 88.07 37.23 -22.66
N PRO A 501 88.59 38.30 -23.31
CA PRO A 501 87.89 39.55 -23.63
C PRO A 501 86.84 39.37 -24.75
N GLU A 502 85.82 40.24 -24.79
CA GLU A 502 84.78 40.24 -25.84
C GLU A 502 85.29 40.79 -27.18
N THR A 503 86.44 41.47 -27.16
CA THR A 503 87.12 42.06 -28.33
C THR A 503 88.62 41.74 -28.30
N ILE A 504 89.18 41.35 -29.43
CA ILE A 504 90.63 41.18 -29.63
C ILE A 504 91.10 41.97 -30.86
N ASN A 505 92.40 42.27 -30.94
CA ASN A 505 92.99 42.93 -32.10
C ASN A 505 93.40 41.93 -33.18
N VAL A 506 93.29 42.34 -34.44
CA VAL A 506 93.79 41.58 -35.58
C VAL A 506 95.31 41.41 -35.49
N SER A 507 95.81 40.23 -35.86
CA SER A 507 97.23 39.85 -35.87
C SER A 507 97.95 39.87 -34.52
N GLU A 508 97.23 40.06 -33.40
CA GLU A 508 97.75 39.99 -32.04
C GLU A 508 97.35 38.66 -31.39
N ALA A 509 98.30 37.99 -30.73
CA ALA A 509 98.00 36.77 -29.99
C ALA A 509 97.37 37.11 -28.64
N THR A 510 96.12 36.71 -28.42
CA THR A 510 95.36 36.97 -27.19
C THR A 510 94.74 35.69 -26.65
N ASP A 511 94.76 35.51 -25.33
CA ASP A 511 94.05 34.41 -24.68
C ASP A 511 92.56 34.76 -24.58
N ILE A 512 91.68 33.83 -24.96
CA ILE A 512 90.22 33.97 -24.83
C ILE A 512 89.72 32.94 -23.81
N THR A 513 89.19 33.41 -22.68
CA THR A 513 88.52 32.58 -21.69
C THR A 513 87.03 32.50 -21.99
N ILE A 514 86.48 31.28 -22.05
CA ILE A 514 85.04 31.00 -22.15
C ILE A 514 84.54 30.52 -20.80
N ASN A 515 83.56 31.23 -20.23
CA ASN A 515 82.86 30.82 -19.01
C ASN A 515 81.51 30.23 -19.36
N VAL A 516 81.19 29.07 -18.78
CA VAL A 516 79.95 28.33 -18.99
C VAL A 516 79.34 28.01 -17.63
N THR A 517 78.17 28.58 -17.36
CA THR A 517 77.42 28.36 -16.12
C THR A 517 75.98 27.97 -16.42
N ASP A 518 75.36 27.26 -15.49
CA ASP A 518 73.93 26.96 -15.51
C ASP A 518 73.13 28.27 -15.38
N ALA A 519 72.19 28.50 -16.30
CA ALA A 519 71.47 29.77 -16.39
C ALA A 519 70.54 30.01 -15.19
N SER A 520 70.08 28.97 -14.50
CA SER A 520 69.17 29.07 -13.37
C SER A 520 69.90 29.18 -12.03
N THR A 521 70.97 28.42 -11.86
CA THR A 521 71.68 28.29 -10.57
C THR A 521 72.99 29.07 -10.52
N GLY A 522 73.55 29.44 -11.68
CA GLY A 522 74.87 30.06 -11.80
C GLY A 522 76.03 29.09 -11.50
N ALA A 523 75.75 27.79 -11.34
CA ALA A 523 76.77 26.79 -11.09
C ALA A 523 77.67 26.60 -12.33
N ALA A 524 78.96 26.40 -12.12
CA ALA A 524 79.90 26.05 -13.18
C ALA A 524 79.49 24.73 -13.87
N ILE A 525 79.50 24.73 -15.21
CA ILE A 525 79.26 23.52 -16.00
C ILE A 525 80.60 22.96 -16.46
N ASP A 526 81.00 21.85 -15.87
CA ASP A 526 82.20 21.12 -16.26
C ASP A 526 81.94 20.21 -17.46
N ASP A 527 83.02 19.87 -18.18
CA ASP A 527 83.00 19.01 -19.37
C ASP A 527 82.12 19.51 -20.54
N ALA A 528 81.71 20.79 -20.52
CA ALA A 528 81.03 21.41 -21.64
C ALA A 528 82.00 21.52 -22.82
N SER A 529 81.59 21.03 -23.99
CA SER A 529 82.40 21.10 -25.21
C SER A 529 82.31 22.49 -25.81
N VAL A 530 83.45 23.17 -25.90
CA VAL A 530 83.59 24.53 -26.44
C VAL A 530 84.33 24.50 -27.77
N THR A 531 83.79 25.17 -28.77
CA THR A 531 84.41 25.33 -30.10
C THR A 531 84.42 26.81 -30.49
N LEU A 532 85.59 27.31 -30.88
CA LEU A 532 85.77 28.66 -31.44
C LEU A 532 86.00 28.54 -32.95
N GLU A 533 85.21 29.26 -33.74
CA GLU A 533 85.30 29.26 -35.20
C GLU A 533 85.46 30.67 -35.77
N PHE A 534 86.40 30.83 -36.70
CA PHE A 534 86.57 32.05 -37.49
C PHE A 534 86.58 31.69 -38.98
N GLY A 535 85.79 32.39 -39.80
CA GLY A 535 85.72 32.14 -41.24
C GLY A 535 85.34 30.70 -41.62
N ARG A 536 84.52 30.02 -40.79
CA ARG A 536 84.14 28.58 -40.89
C ARG A 536 85.27 27.58 -40.61
N SER A 537 86.39 28.02 -40.05
CA SER A 537 87.47 27.16 -39.59
C SER A 537 87.50 27.13 -38.07
N VAL A 538 87.61 25.94 -37.49
CA VAL A 538 87.83 25.77 -36.04
C VAL A 538 89.24 26.26 -35.71
N ILE A 539 89.33 27.27 -34.84
CA ILE A 539 90.59 27.88 -34.41
C ILE A 539 91.02 27.43 -33.02
N ALA A 540 90.07 27.03 -32.17
CA ALA A 540 90.32 26.41 -30.88
C ALA A 540 89.13 25.53 -30.47
N SER A 541 89.40 24.50 -29.67
CA SER A 541 88.36 23.63 -29.11
C SER A 541 88.87 22.95 -27.85
N GLY A 542 87.97 22.71 -26.90
CA GLY A 542 88.28 21.95 -25.68
C GLY A 542 87.04 21.77 -24.80
N THR A 543 87.28 21.40 -23.55
CA THR A 543 86.22 21.21 -22.56
C THR A 543 86.45 22.12 -21.35
N THR A 544 85.36 22.53 -20.69
CA THR A 544 85.44 23.35 -19.48
C THR A 544 85.90 22.53 -18.27
N VAL A 545 86.67 23.18 -17.38
CA VAL A 545 87.04 22.69 -16.04
C VAL A 545 86.82 23.82 -15.05
N GLY A 546 86.06 23.58 -13.99
CA GLY A 546 85.53 24.65 -13.14
C GLY A 546 84.58 25.61 -13.87
N GLY A 547 83.93 25.16 -14.95
CA GLY A 547 83.10 26.01 -15.82
C GLY A 547 83.86 26.90 -16.80
N GLU A 548 85.19 26.75 -16.89
CA GLU A 548 86.04 27.62 -17.71
C GLU A 548 86.83 26.84 -18.76
N TYR A 549 86.96 27.39 -19.97
CA TYR A 549 87.90 26.94 -21.00
C TYR A 549 88.69 28.13 -21.57
N THR A 550 90.02 28.10 -21.47
CA THR A 550 90.89 29.14 -22.04
C THR A 550 91.53 28.66 -23.36
N ALA A 551 91.20 29.34 -24.46
CA ALA A 551 91.92 29.21 -25.73
C ALA A 551 93.15 30.12 -25.71
N ALA A 552 94.32 29.54 -25.50
CA ALA A 552 95.57 30.30 -25.39
C ALA A 552 96.14 30.73 -26.75
N GLY A 553 96.59 31.97 -26.85
CA GLY A 553 97.32 32.52 -27.99
C GLY A 553 96.52 32.56 -29.30
N VAL A 554 95.21 32.82 -29.22
CA VAL A 554 94.37 32.97 -30.42
C VAL A 554 94.86 34.17 -31.21
N ASN A 555 95.25 33.93 -32.48
CA ASN A 555 95.72 34.97 -33.40
C ASN A 555 95.03 34.78 -34.76
N VAL A 556 94.32 35.80 -35.20
CA VAL A 556 93.55 35.83 -36.46
C VAL A 556 93.98 37.04 -37.28
N THR A 557 94.18 36.85 -38.59
CA THR A 557 94.83 37.84 -39.47
C THR A 557 93.88 38.75 -40.23
N GLU A 558 92.57 38.61 -40.02
CA GLU A 558 91.52 39.41 -40.65
C GLU A 558 90.53 39.88 -39.59
N THR A 559 89.89 41.02 -39.81
CA THR A 559 88.80 41.50 -38.96
C THR A 559 87.55 40.63 -39.14
N GLY A 560 86.73 40.51 -38.10
CA GLY A 560 85.53 39.67 -38.16
C GLY A 560 85.02 39.23 -36.79
N THR A 561 84.33 38.10 -36.76
CA THR A 561 83.72 37.55 -35.55
C THR A 561 84.17 36.11 -35.34
N ILE A 562 84.68 35.82 -34.15
CA ILE A 562 84.87 34.46 -33.66
C ILE A 562 83.53 34.02 -33.06
N ASN A 563 82.96 32.93 -33.59
CA ASN A 563 81.76 32.32 -33.05
C ASN A 563 82.16 31.26 -32.03
N VAL A 564 81.62 31.35 -30.82
CA VAL A 564 81.78 30.36 -29.75
C VAL A 564 80.52 29.52 -29.72
N SER A 565 80.65 28.22 -29.89
CA SER A 565 79.55 27.25 -29.72
C SER A 565 79.86 26.33 -28.55
N VAL A 566 78.87 26.10 -27.68
CA VAL A 566 79.00 25.27 -26.48
C VAL A 566 77.88 24.23 -26.43
N THR A 567 78.25 22.98 -26.16
CA THR A 567 77.29 21.91 -25.89
C THR A 567 77.64 21.19 -24.60
N ALA A 568 76.63 20.81 -23.81
CA ALA A 568 76.80 20.04 -22.58
C ALA A 568 75.63 19.07 -22.41
N SER A 569 75.87 17.89 -21.82
CA SER A 569 74.81 16.90 -21.61
C SER A 569 73.76 17.43 -20.64
N GLY A 570 72.48 17.36 -21.01
CA GLY A 570 71.37 17.86 -20.19
C GLY A 570 71.10 19.36 -20.34
N TYR A 571 71.80 20.05 -21.24
CA TYR A 571 71.65 21.46 -21.50
C TYR A 571 71.39 21.77 -22.98
N ASN A 572 70.52 22.74 -23.24
CA ASN A 572 70.39 23.35 -24.56
C ASN A 572 71.72 23.99 -24.97
N ALA A 573 72.08 23.91 -26.26
CA ALA A 573 73.32 24.49 -26.77
C ALA A 573 73.42 26.00 -26.51
N GLY A 574 74.59 26.43 -26.03
CA GLY A 574 74.92 27.83 -25.77
C GLY A 574 75.85 28.42 -26.81
N SER A 575 75.95 29.75 -26.85
CA SER A 575 76.86 30.44 -27.76
C SER A 575 77.31 31.80 -27.22
N ALA A 576 78.48 32.24 -27.65
CA ALA A 576 78.98 33.60 -27.46
C ALA A 576 79.72 34.06 -28.72
N THR A 577 80.14 35.32 -28.76
CA THR A 577 80.94 35.86 -29.87
C THR A 577 82.07 36.71 -29.33
N VAL A 578 83.22 36.67 -30.01
CA VAL A 578 84.33 37.61 -29.77
C VAL A 578 84.57 38.39 -31.06
N THR A 579 84.67 39.71 -30.96
CA THR A 579 84.91 40.60 -32.10
C THR A 579 86.40 40.76 -32.35
N VAL A 580 86.82 40.69 -33.61
CA VAL A 580 88.20 40.91 -34.05
C VAL A 580 88.25 42.27 -34.74
N GLY A 581 88.77 43.27 -34.04
CA GLY A 581 88.86 44.65 -34.51
C GLY A 581 90.20 45.00 -35.16
N GLU A 582 90.21 46.10 -35.92
CA GLU A 582 91.45 46.80 -36.27
C GLU A 582 92.16 47.24 -34.98
N GLU A 583 93.49 47.35 -35.02
CA GLU A 583 94.29 47.87 -33.92
C GLU A 583 93.76 49.26 -33.53
N THR A 584 93.05 49.36 -32.40
CA THR A 584 92.60 50.66 -31.91
C THR A 584 93.82 51.43 -31.41
N LEU A 585 94.19 52.50 -32.11
CA LEU A 585 95.03 53.57 -31.56
C LEU A 585 94.40 54.00 -30.24
N ILE A 586 95.10 53.69 -29.14
CA ILE A 586 94.67 53.98 -27.77
C ILE A 586 94.35 55.47 -27.64
N ASP A 587 93.21 55.72 -26.98
CA ASP A 587 92.55 56.98 -26.64
C ASP A 587 93.45 57.95 -25.83
N HIS A 588 94.53 58.44 -26.43
CA HIS A 588 95.56 59.21 -25.72
C HIS A 588 95.42 60.74 -25.85
N TYR A 589 94.35 61.25 -26.44
CA TYR A 589 94.22 62.69 -26.72
C TYR A 589 92.87 63.30 -26.29
N ASP A 590 92.28 62.77 -25.22
CA ASP A 590 91.26 63.48 -24.44
C ASP A 590 91.73 63.57 -22.97
N ALA A 591 92.51 64.61 -22.65
CA ALA A 591 93.09 64.79 -21.32
C ALA A 591 92.07 65.27 -20.27
N ASP A 592 90.88 65.72 -20.68
CA ASP A 592 89.81 66.17 -19.78
C ASP A 592 88.49 65.36 -19.89
N ASN A 593 88.47 64.37 -20.77
CA ASN A 593 87.39 63.41 -20.98
C ASN A 593 86.05 64.09 -21.31
N SER A 594 86.10 65.29 -21.90
CA SER A 594 84.94 66.11 -22.22
C SER A 594 84.24 65.69 -23.51
N GLY A 595 84.89 64.85 -24.34
CA GLY A 595 84.35 64.39 -25.62
C GLY A 595 84.34 65.46 -26.72
N ASP A 596 84.92 66.64 -26.48
CA ASP A 596 85.15 67.70 -27.47
C ASP A 596 86.65 68.01 -27.56
N ILE A 597 87.28 67.72 -28.70
CA ILE A 597 88.68 68.07 -28.95
C ILE A 597 88.83 69.59 -29.12
N SER A 598 89.67 70.24 -28.32
CA SER A 598 89.93 71.67 -28.49
C SER A 598 90.68 71.94 -29.80
N LYS A 599 90.54 73.17 -30.33
CA LYS A 599 91.17 73.56 -31.60
C LYS A 599 92.68 73.36 -31.60
N ASP A 600 93.34 73.57 -30.46
CA ASP A 600 94.79 73.40 -30.33
C ASP A 600 95.20 71.92 -30.25
N GLU A 601 94.34 71.05 -29.70
CA GLU A 601 94.54 69.60 -29.68
C GLU A 601 94.31 68.98 -31.06
N ALA A 602 93.30 69.43 -31.80
CA ALA A 602 93.07 69.01 -33.19
C ALA A 602 94.24 69.39 -34.11
N ILE A 603 94.81 70.59 -33.93
CA ILE A 603 95.99 71.04 -34.70
C ILE A 603 97.23 70.18 -34.38
N THR A 604 97.39 69.77 -33.12
CA THR A 604 98.54 68.96 -32.68
C THR A 604 98.40 67.51 -33.15
N ALA A 605 97.21 66.91 -33.07
CA ALA A 605 96.92 65.57 -33.57
C ALA A 605 97.13 65.44 -35.09
N ILE A 606 96.79 66.48 -35.86
CA ILE A 606 97.01 66.50 -37.32
C ILE A 606 98.49 66.69 -37.68
N ALA A 607 99.24 67.50 -36.93
CA ALA A 607 100.69 67.65 -37.13
C ALA A 607 101.44 66.33 -36.83
N ASP A 608 101.05 65.62 -35.77
CA ASP A 608 101.61 64.31 -35.41
C ASP A 608 101.19 63.20 -36.39
N TYR A 609 99.95 63.20 -36.89
CA TYR A 609 99.50 62.24 -37.93
C TYR A 609 100.34 62.32 -39.22
N PHE A 610 100.91 63.49 -39.52
CA PHE A 610 101.80 63.71 -40.66
C PHE A 610 103.30 63.74 -40.28
N ASP A 611 103.66 63.35 -39.05
CA ASP A 611 105.05 63.15 -38.61
C ASP A 611 105.90 64.44 -38.79
N ASP A 612 105.37 65.59 -38.34
CA ASP A 612 105.98 66.94 -38.44
C ASP A 612 106.25 67.46 -39.87
N LYS A 613 105.67 66.83 -40.91
CA LYS A 613 105.89 67.25 -42.32
C LYS A 613 105.09 68.46 -42.76
N ILE A 614 104.21 68.98 -41.92
CA ILE A 614 103.45 70.22 -42.16
C ILE A 614 103.59 71.13 -40.94
N THR A 615 103.66 72.44 -41.16
CA THR A 615 103.73 73.44 -40.10
C THR A 615 102.34 73.70 -39.50
N LYS A 616 102.28 74.20 -38.25
CA LYS A 616 101.01 74.54 -37.59
C LYS A 616 100.12 75.49 -38.41
N ASP A 617 100.72 76.39 -39.18
CA ASP A 617 99.99 77.32 -40.04
C ASP A 617 99.37 76.61 -41.27
N GLU A 618 100.07 75.61 -41.83
CA GLU A 618 99.56 74.78 -42.94
C GLU A 618 98.44 73.83 -42.48
N ALA A 619 98.53 73.30 -41.25
CA ALA A 619 97.45 72.52 -40.65
C ALA A 619 96.20 73.38 -40.39
N LEU A 620 96.37 74.63 -39.96
CA LEU A 620 95.27 75.58 -39.75
C LEU A 620 94.58 75.98 -41.06
N GLU A 621 95.32 76.04 -42.17
CA GLU A 621 94.78 76.36 -43.50
C GLU A 621 93.88 75.25 -44.06
N VAL A 622 94.24 73.97 -43.83
CA VAL A 622 93.41 72.80 -44.21
C VAL A 622 92.11 72.75 -43.41
N ILE A 623 92.16 73.06 -42.12
CA ILE A 623 90.97 73.07 -41.24
C ILE A 623 90.00 74.18 -41.64
N THR A 624 90.52 75.38 -41.92
CA THR A 624 89.69 76.55 -42.30
C THR A 624 89.05 76.35 -43.68
N ALA A 625 89.73 75.66 -44.61
CA ALA A 625 89.17 75.36 -45.94
C ALA A 625 88.06 74.30 -45.95
N TYR A 626 87.99 73.42 -44.94
CA TYR A 626 87.03 72.31 -44.89
C TYR A 626 85.82 72.55 -43.98
N PHE A 627 85.93 73.44 -42.98
CA PHE A 627 84.88 73.64 -41.97
C PHE A 627 84.35 75.08 -41.84
N GLY A 628 84.96 76.06 -42.53
CA GLY A 628 84.55 77.47 -42.54
C GLY A 628 85.28 78.33 -41.52
#